data_AF-A0A5C6RWH0-F1
#
_entry.id   AF-A0A5C6RWH0-F1
#
_cell.length_a   1.000
_cell.length_b   1.000
_cell.length_c   1.000
_cell.angle_alpha   90.00
_cell.angle_beta   90.00
_cell.angle_gamma   90.00
#
_symmetry.space_group_name_H-M   'P 1'
#
loop_
_entity.id
_entity.type
_entity.pdbx_description
1 polymer ?
#
loop_
_entity_poly.entity_id
_entity_poly.type
_entity_poly.pdbx_seq_one_letter_code
_entity_poly.pdbx_strand_id
1 'polypeptide(L)'
;MSAIKTFKIIPPTIKSGTIYSFTTDNEVNYEVRFGRKQDNILNATIVFGVTNEEYEGEEYSITNKGEVYQVMATIVEIVRLYKSEHPNVNSFEFTGEQSEKEKSKNKNVRLKLYSRYISKVFDKNWKTIFTDDKTVIKKIS
;
A
#
# COMPACT_ATOMS: atom_id res chain seq x y z
N MET A 1 -1.74 7.49 -22.15
CA MET A 1 -1.07 8.00 -20.93
C MET A 1 0.25 7.26 -20.79
N SER A 2 1.36 7.97 -20.62
CA SER A 2 2.66 7.33 -20.32
C SER A 2 2.56 6.56 -19.01
N ALA A 3 3.22 5.39 -18.93
CA ALA A 3 3.38 4.70 -17.66
C ALA A 3 4.15 5.62 -16.70
N ILE A 4 3.61 5.82 -15.49
CA ILE A 4 4.32 6.54 -14.43
C ILE A 4 5.50 5.65 -14.02
N LYS A 5 6.72 6.17 -14.11
CA LYS A 5 7.93 5.46 -13.69
C LYS A 5 7.81 5.10 -12.20
N THR A 6 8.35 3.96 -11.77
CA THR A 6 8.42 3.58 -10.35
C THR A 6 9.81 3.85 -9.78
N PHE A 7 9.93 3.96 -8.47
CA PHE A 7 11.22 3.90 -7.79
C PHE A 7 11.79 2.48 -7.82
N LYS A 8 13.08 2.36 -7.49
CA LYS A 8 13.74 1.06 -7.35
C LYS A 8 13.21 0.37 -6.08
N ILE A 9 12.52 -0.75 -6.28
CA ILE A 9 11.98 -1.57 -5.19
C ILE A 9 13.10 -2.46 -4.64
N ILE A 10 13.22 -2.49 -3.31
CA ILE A 10 14.06 -3.41 -2.56
C ILE A 10 13.15 -4.50 -2.01
N PRO A 11 13.24 -5.75 -2.54
CA PRO A 11 12.43 -6.86 -2.06
C PRO A 11 12.90 -7.33 -0.67
N PRO A 12 12.08 -8.11 0.05
CA PRO A 12 12.51 -8.76 1.28
C PRO A 12 13.71 -9.69 1.03
N THR A 13 14.52 -9.89 2.07
CA THR A 13 15.71 -10.77 2.04
C THR A 13 15.37 -12.22 1.68
N ILE A 14 14.13 -12.64 1.91
CA ILE A 14 13.61 -13.97 1.55
C ILE A 14 12.28 -13.80 0.80
N LYS A 15 11.96 -14.72 -0.13
CA LYS A 15 10.73 -14.67 -0.95
C LYS A 15 9.43 -14.66 -0.13
N SER A 16 9.43 -15.27 1.05
CA SER A 16 8.27 -15.28 1.95
C SER A 16 8.20 -14.06 2.87
N GLY A 17 9.13 -13.12 2.73
CA GLY A 17 9.16 -11.91 3.53
C GLY A 17 8.00 -10.99 3.17
N THR A 18 7.67 -10.11 4.10
CA THR A 18 6.46 -9.28 4.04
C THR A 18 6.76 -7.80 3.98
N ILE A 19 8.03 -7.41 3.86
CA ILE A 19 8.46 -6.01 3.90
C ILE A 19 9.24 -5.71 2.63
N TYR A 20 8.77 -4.72 1.89
CA TYR A 20 9.46 -4.13 0.75
C TYR A 20 9.79 -2.70 1.11
N SER A 21 10.88 -2.17 0.57
CA SER A 21 11.25 -0.77 0.77
C SER A 21 11.67 -0.11 -0.54
N PHE A 22 11.63 1.21 -0.55
CA PHE A 22 12.18 2.03 -1.63
C PHE A 22 12.50 3.43 -1.10
N THR A 23 13.41 4.11 -1.79
CA THR A 23 13.80 5.48 -1.47
C THR A 23 13.40 6.38 -2.64
N THR A 24 12.80 7.54 -2.36
CA THR A 24 12.43 8.52 -3.39
C THR A 24 13.62 9.39 -3.81
N ASP A 25 13.45 10.24 -4.83
CA ASP A 25 14.53 11.14 -5.28
C ASP A 25 14.80 12.25 -4.23
N ASN A 26 13.84 12.48 -3.32
CA ASN A 26 14.00 13.36 -2.15
C ASN A 26 14.48 12.64 -0.87
N GLU A 27 15.07 11.45 -1.01
CA GLU A 27 15.67 10.67 0.09
C GLU A 27 14.67 10.23 1.18
N VAL A 28 13.39 10.16 0.83
CA VAL A 28 12.36 9.64 1.73
C VAL A 28 12.32 8.12 1.62
N ASN A 29 12.53 7.44 2.75
CA ASN A 29 12.55 5.98 2.85
C ASN A 29 11.17 5.45 3.18
N TYR A 30 10.55 4.74 2.23
CA TYR A 30 9.26 4.10 2.40
C TYR A 30 9.41 2.61 2.68
N GLU A 31 8.49 2.10 3.49
CA GLU A 31 8.25 0.68 3.65
C GLU A 31 6.81 0.32 3.31
N VAL A 32 6.63 -0.86 2.72
CA VAL A 32 5.33 -1.50 2.48
C VAL A 32 5.35 -2.86 3.15
N ARG A 33 4.46 -3.04 4.13
CA ARG A 33 4.37 -4.19 5.03
C ARG A 33 3.07 -4.96 4.77
N PHE A 34 3.19 -6.28 4.64
CA PHE A 34 2.08 -7.20 4.45
C PHE A 34 1.86 -8.03 5.74
N GLY A 35 0.86 -7.65 6.54
CA GLY A 35 0.42 -8.43 7.69
C GLY A 35 -0.49 -9.59 7.27
N ARG A 36 -0.46 -10.70 8.02
CA ARG A 36 -1.46 -11.78 7.90
C ARG A 36 -2.23 -11.88 9.20
N LYS A 37 -3.55 -12.00 9.12
CA LYS A 37 -4.38 -12.18 10.32
C LYS A 37 -4.29 -13.63 10.80
N GLN A 38 -4.29 -13.83 12.12
CA GLN A 38 -4.19 -15.18 12.71
C GLN A 38 -5.41 -16.05 12.37
N ASP A 39 -6.60 -15.43 12.35
CA ASP A 39 -7.88 -16.06 12.02
C ASP A 39 -8.11 -16.22 10.51
N ASN A 40 -7.36 -15.49 9.68
CA ASN A 40 -7.39 -15.62 8.23
C ASN A 40 -6.03 -15.35 7.60
N ILE A 41 -5.19 -16.39 7.54
CA ILE A 41 -3.85 -16.32 6.94
C ILE A 41 -3.86 -16.06 5.42
N LEU A 42 -5.01 -16.24 4.77
CA LEU A 42 -5.20 -15.95 3.34
C LEU A 42 -5.58 -14.48 3.10
N ASN A 43 -5.79 -13.71 4.17
CA ASN A 43 -5.94 -12.27 4.12
C ASN A 43 -4.60 -11.57 4.39
N ALA A 44 -4.20 -10.71 3.44
CA ALA A 44 -3.05 -9.83 3.58
C ALA A 44 -3.50 -8.40 3.87
N THR A 45 -3.14 -7.86 5.04
CA THR A 45 -3.29 -6.44 5.37
C THR A 45 -2.08 -5.67 4.86
N ILE A 46 -2.28 -4.55 4.19
CA ILE A 46 -1.23 -3.73 3.59
C ILE A 46 -1.13 -2.44 4.39
N VAL A 47 0.05 -2.19 4.97
CA VAL A 47 0.42 -0.97 5.68
C VAL A 47 1.65 -0.39 4.99
N PHE A 48 1.72 0.92 4.83
CA PHE A 48 2.89 1.58 4.26
C PHE A 48 3.11 2.92 4.95
N GLY A 49 4.38 3.26 5.15
CA GLY A 49 4.78 4.45 5.90
C GLY A 49 6.19 4.87 5.52
N VAL A 50 6.63 5.98 6.11
CA VAL A 50 8.02 6.44 5.98
C VAL A 50 8.82 6.04 7.22
N THR A 51 10.12 5.84 7.05
CA THR A 51 11.01 5.33 8.10
C THR A 51 12.11 6.30 8.49
N ASN A 52 12.23 7.47 7.84
CA ASN A 52 13.19 8.48 8.27
C ASN A 52 12.83 8.99 9.67
N GLU A 53 13.84 9.18 10.52
CA GLU A 53 13.68 9.65 11.90
C GLU A 53 12.98 11.01 11.97
N GLU A 54 13.21 11.89 10.99
CA GLU A 54 12.58 13.22 10.87
C GLU A 54 11.06 13.17 10.75
N TYR A 55 10.50 12.00 10.44
CA TYR A 55 9.06 11.81 10.35
C TYR A 55 8.50 11.05 11.56
N GLU A 56 9.29 10.62 12.55
CA GLU A 56 8.81 9.84 13.72
C GLU A 56 7.95 8.60 13.33
N GLY A 57 8.16 8.03 12.14
CA GLY A 57 7.29 6.97 11.60
C GLY A 57 5.89 7.46 11.18
N GLU A 58 5.69 8.77 11.00
CA GLU A 58 4.46 9.40 10.53
C GLU A 58 3.99 8.72 9.25
N GLU A 59 2.73 8.31 9.25
CA GLU A 59 2.12 7.78 8.05
C GLU A 59 1.80 8.92 7.07
N TYR A 60 2.67 9.07 6.08
CA TYR A 60 2.40 9.58 4.71
C TYR A 60 1.86 11.02 4.57
N SER A 61 1.67 11.78 5.65
CA SER A 61 0.80 12.97 5.62
C SER A 61 1.52 14.24 5.14
N ILE A 62 2.86 14.25 5.06
CA ILE A 62 3.64 15.47 4.75
C ILE A 62 4.72 15.26 3.66
N THR A 63 5.08 14.02 3.31
CA THR A 63 6.30 13.72 2.55
C THR A 63 6.22 13.81 1.03
N ASN A 64 5.05 14.15 0.48
CA ASN A 64 4.79 14.17 -0.95
C ASN A 64 5.33 15.44 -1.64
N LYS A 65 6.65 15.66 -1.61
CA LYS A 65 7.40 16.75 -2.28
C LYS A 65 7.27 16.72 -3.83
N GLY A 66 6.05 16.60 -4.36
CA GLY A 66 5.72 16.42 -5.78
C GLY A 66 5.66 14.97 -6.25
N GLU A 67 6.14 14.00 -5.46
CA GLU A 67 6.36 12.62 -5.91
C GLU A 67 5.18 11.66 -5.68
N VAL A 68 4.04 12.16 -5.17
CA VAL A 68 2.91 11.32 -4.69
C VAL A 68 2.46 10.26 -5.69
N TYR A 69 2.40 10.60 -6.98
CA TYR A 69 1.95 9.68 -8.01
C TYR A 69 2.97 8.57 -8.30
N GLN A 70 4.26 8.88 -8.19
CA GLN A 70 5.37 7.93 -8.36
C GLN A 70 5.49 7.00 -7.15
N VAL A 71 5.32 7.53 -5.93
CA VAL A 71 5.22 6.73 -4.70
C VAL A 71 4.06 5.75 -4.82
N MET A 72 2.86 6.22 -5.19
CA MET A 72 1.70 5.34 -5.39
C MET A 72 1.90 4.30 -6.49
N ALA A 73 2.52 4.68 -7.62
CA ALA A 73 2.84 3.74 -8.69
C ALA A 73 3.80 2.64 -8.21
N THR A 74 4.75 2.99 -7.36
CA THR A 74 5.71 2.05 -6.76
C THR A 74 5.03 1.09 -5.79
N ILE A 75 4.14 1.60 -4.92
CA ILE A 75 3.38 0.74 -3.99
C ILE A 75 2.47 -0.23 -4.75
N VAL A 76 1.84 0.22 -5.83
CA VAL A 76 1.03 -0.62 -6.72
C VAL A 76 1.85 -1.77 -7.31
N GLU A 77 3.08 -1.49 -7.74
CA GLU A 77 3.97 -2.52 -8.27
C GLU A 77 4.40 -3.50 -7.18
N ILE A 78 4.68 -3.03 -5.96
CA ILE A 78 4.94 -3.90 -4.81
C ILE A 78 3.75 -4.83 -4.52
N VAL A 79 2.51 -4.33 -4.54
CA VAL A 79 1.32 -5.16 -4.32
C VAL A 79 1.15 -6.21 -5.43
N ARG A 80 1.48 -5.87 -6.68
CA ARG A 80 1.49 -6.87 -7.78
C ARG A 80 2.54 -7.95 -7.56
N LEU A 81 3.76 -7.57 -7.19
CA LEU A 81 4.84 -8.50 -6.87
C LEU A 81 4.42 -9.46 -5.75
N TYR A 82 3.98 -8.92 -4.61
CA TYR A 82 3.54 -9.73 -3.48
C TYR A 82 2.37 -10.66 -3.85
N LYS A 83 1.38 -10.20 -4.62
CA LYS A 83 0.27 -11.03 -5.12
C LYS A 83 0.75 -12.18 -6.01
N SER A 84 1.78 -11.96 -6.82
CA SER A 84 2.36 -13.00 -7.68
C SER A 84 3.15 -14.05 -6.89
N GLU A 85 3.86 -13.62 -5.84
CA GLU A 85 4.64 -14.49 -4.96
C GLU A 85 3.75 -15.30 -4.00
N HIS A 86 2.53 -14.81 -3.73
CA HIS A 86 1.59 -15.40 -2.78
C HIS A 86 0.23 -15.73 -3.42
N PRO A 87 0.17 -16.69 -4.36
CA PRO A 87 -1.04 -16.98 -5.14
C PRO A 87 -2.23 -17.51 -4.31
N ASN A 88 -1.97 -18.00 -3.08
CA ASN A 88 -2.99 -18.48 -2.15
C ASN A 88 -3.71 -17.34 -1.40
N VAL A 89 -3.17 -16.13 -1.40
CA VAL A 89 -3.85 -14.96 -0.82
C VAL A 89 -5.10 -14.68 -1.64
N ASN A 90 -6.25 -14.66 -0.97
CA ASN A 90 -7.56 -14.47 -1.59
C ASN A 90 -8.23 -13.16 -1.17
N SER A 91 -7.63 -12.43 -0.24
CA SER A 91 -8.15 -11.15 0.25
C SER A 91 -7.02 -10.19 0.60
N PHE A 92 -7.13 -8.94 0.16
CA PHE A 92 -6.25 -7.85 0.55
C PHE A 92 -7.05 -6.80 1.32
N GLU A 93 -6.45 -6.21 2.35
CA GLU A 93 -7.05 -5.14 3.15
C GLU A 93 -6.09 -3.96 3.23
N PHE A 94 -6.53 -2.80 2.77
CA PHE A 94 -5.82 -1.54 3.00
C PHE A 94 -6.51 -0.81 4.14
N THR A 95 -5.76 -0.51 5.19
CA THR A 95 -6.22 0.34 6.30
C THR A 95 -5.66 1.73 6.08
N GLY A 96 -6.52 2.74 6.07
CA GLY A 96 -6.09 4.13 6.07
C GLY A 96 -5.97 4.61 7.50
N GLU A 97 -5.03 4.07 8.29
CA GLU A 97 -4.91 4.46 9.71
C GLU A 97 -4.54 5.94 9.78
N GLN A 98 -5.53 6.79 10.04
CA GLN A 98 -5.37 8.23 9.97
C GLN A 98 -4.47 8.71 11.11
N SER A 99 -3.53 9.62 10.83
CA SER A 99 -2.91 10.41 11.88
C SER A 99 -3.99 11.20 12.65
N GLU A 100 -3.74 11.58 13.89
CA GLU A 100 -4.68 12.41 14.68
C GLU A 100 -5.05 13.73 13.95
N LYS A 101 -4.10 14.30 13.20
CA LYS A 101 -4.32 15.47 12.33
C LYS A 101 -5.27 15.18 11.15
N GLU A 102 -5.28 13.97 10.61
CA GLU A 102 -6.21 13.55 9.54
C GLU A 102 -7.60 13.19 10.09
N LYS A 103 -7.65 12.57 11.27
CA LYS A 103 -8.91 12.26 11.98
C LYS A 103 -9.72 13.53 12.24
N SER A 104 -9.07 14.58 12.75
CA SER A 104 -9.71 15.89 13.00
C SER A 104 -10.28 16.57 11.74
N LYS A 105 -9.80 16.21 10.55
CA LYS A 105 -10.28 16.75 9.26
C LYS A 105 -11.26 15.84 8.54
N ASN A 106 -11.57 14.66 9.10
CA ASN A 106 -12.47 13.66 8.55
C ASN A 106 -12.20 13.32 7.06
N LYS A 107 -10.92 13.28 6.67
CA LYS A 107 -10.48 13.06 5.28
C LYS A 107 -9.64 11.80 5.18
N ASN A 108 -10.16 10.76 4.53
CA ASN A 108 -9.38 9.59 4.15
C ASN A 108 -8.76 9.77 2.75
N VAL A 109 -7.86 10.77 2.62
CA VAL A 109 -7.20 11.12 1.35
C VAL A 109 -6.42 9.92 0.80
N ARG A 110 -5.80 9.16 1.70
CA ARG A 110 -5.04 7.95 1.37
C ARG A 110 -5.92 6.89 0.76
N LEU A 111 -7.01 6.49 1.43
CA LEU A 111 -7.92 5.47 0.89
C LEU A 111 -8.50 5.88 -0.48
N LYS A 112 -8.81 7.17 -0.66
CA LYS A 112 -9.26 7.72 -1.95
C LYS A 112 -8.18 7.71 -3.04
N LEU A 113 -6.91 7.83 -2.66
CA LEU A 113 -5.81 7.73 -3.61
C LEU A 113 -5.59 6.27 -4.00
N TYR A 114 -5.53 5.35 -3.04
CA TYR A 114 -5.45 3.92 -3.29
C TYR A 114 -6.58 3.41 -4.17
N SER A 115 -7.81 3.84 -3.93
CA SER A 115 -8.97 3.40 -4.72
C SER A 115 -8.82 3.67 -6.22
N ARG A 116 -8.08 4.72 -6.61
CA ARG A 116 -7.77 5.02 -8.03
C ARG A 116 -6.80 4.02 -8.67
N TYR A 117 -6.04 3.29 -7.88
CA TYR A 117 -5.03 2.35 -8.35
C TYR A 117 -5.42 0.88 -8.14
N ILE A 118 -6.48 0.58 -7.39
CA ILE A 118 -6.96 -0.79 -7.17
C ILE A 118 -7.20 -1.53 -8.49
N SER A 119 -7.88 -0.88 -9.43
CA SER A 119 -8.17 -1.45 -10.76
C SER A 119 -6.91 -1.74 -11.59
N LYS A 120 -5.75 -1.19 -11.22
CA LYS A 120 -4.47 -1.49 -11.88
C LYS A 120 -3.82 -2.76 -11.35
N VAL A 121 -4.22 -3.23 -10.17
CA VAL A 121 -3.66 -4.44 -9.51
C VAL A 121 -4.61 -5.62 -9.64
N PHE A 122 -5.91 -5.34 -9.47
CA PHE A 122 -6.94 -6.36 -9.33
C PHE A 122 -7.85 -6.34 -10.55
N ASP A 123 -7.92 -7.49 -11.22
CA ASP A 123 -8.79 -7.69 -12.38
C ASP A 123 -10.25 -7.99 -11.97
N LYS A 124 -11.10 -8.27 -12.96
CA LYS A 124 -12.52 -8.58 -12.78
C LYS A 124 -12.81 -9.81 -11.90
N ASN A 125 -11.82 -10.64 -11.58
CA ASN A 125 -11.97 -11.78 -10.67
C ASN A 125 -11.85 -11.36 -9.19
N TRP A 126 -11.76 -10.07 -8.92
CA TRP A 126 -11.70 -9.51 -7.57
C TRP A 126 -12.82 -8.50 -7.37
N LYS A 127 -13.47 -8.58 -6.20
CA LYS A 127 -14.48 -7.64 -5.74
C LYS A 127 -13.87 -6.70 -4.71
N THR A 128 -14.01 -5.40 -4.94
CA THR A 128 -13.60 -4.35 -4.01
C THR A 128 -14.78 -3.88 -3.17
N ILE A 129 -14.56 -3.75 -1.87
CA ILE A 129 -15.52 -3.26 -0.88
C ILE A 129 -14.86 -2.06 -0.18
N PHE A 130 -15.47 -0.89 -0.31
CA PHE A 130 -15.02 0.35 0.32
C PHE A 130 -15.81 0.59 1.60
N THR A 131 -15.12 0.89 2.69
CA THR A 131 -15.69 1.42 3.94
C THR A 131 -15.00 2.74 4.27
N ASP A 132 -15.42 3.43 5.33
CA ASP A 132 -14.84 4.71 5.72
C ASP A 132 -13.38 4.57 6.23
N ASP A 133 -13.08 3.43 6.84
CA ASP A 133 -11.81 3.11 7.51
C ASP A 133 -10.86 2.24 6.65
N LYS A 134 -11.41 1.43 5.74
CA LYS A 134 -10.62 0.46 4.97
C LYS A 134 -11.16 0.18 3.58
N THR A 135 -10.33 -0.47 2.79
CA THR A 135 -10.73 -1.07 1.52
C THR A 135 -10.33 -2.53 1.50
N VAL A 136 -11.32 -3.39 1.27
CA VAL A 136 -11.14 -4.84 1.22
C VAL A 136 -11.31 -5.32 -0.21
N ILE A 137 -10.35 -6.08 -0.73
CA ILE A 137 -10.37 -6.65 -2.07
C ILE A 137 -10.36 -8.16 -1.95
N LYS A 138 -11.43 -8.83 -2.39
CA LYS A 138 -11.61 -10.29 -2.26
C LYS A 138 -11.71 -10.95 -3.62
N LYS A 139 -11.10 -12.13 -3.78
CA LYS A 139 -11.27 -12.95 -4.97
C LYS A 139 -12.74 -13.40 -5.06
N ILE A 140 -13.34 -13.26 -6.24
CA ILE A 140 -14.67 -13.77 -6.54
C ILE A 140 -14.51 -15.28 -6.72
N SER A 141 -15.24 -16.04 -5.90
CA SER A 141 -15.25 -17.51 -5.91
C SER A 141 -15.94 -18.03 -7.15
#